data_AF-A0A0U1NPQ5-F1
#
_entry.id   AF-A0A0U1NPQ5-F1
#
_cell.length_a   1.000
_cell.length_b   1.000
_cell.length_c   1.000
_cell.angle_alpha   90.00
_cell.angle_beta   90.00
_cell.angle_gamma   90.00
#
_symmetry.space_group_name_H-M   'P 1'
#
loop_
_entity.id
_entity.type
_entity.pdbx_description
1 polymer ?
#
loop_
_entity_poly.entity_id
_entity_poly.type
_entity_poly.pdbx_seq_one_letter_code
_entity_poly.pdbx_strand_id
1 'polypeptide(L)'
;MPLGFRVRNDHTRAAPDLVAAFSKIPAAIISDNLSRMVSAGPLVRPMHRYGAPLAGTALTVKTRPGDNLMIHKAAHSAKHLATPFMGWLHFQPIYDWIIRTDPDLVN
;
A
#
# COMPACT_ATOMS: atom_id res chain seq x y z
N MET A 1 -5.68 -17.89 -18.08
CA MET A 1 -5.47 -17.02 -16.89
C MET A 1 -5.58 -15.57 -17.35
N PRO A 2 -6.39 -14.70 -16.73
CA PRO A 2 -6.43 -13.29 -17.09
C PRO A 2 -5.07 -12.65 -16.79
N LEU A 3 -4.56 -11.82 -17.70
CA LEU A 3 -3.23 -11.18 -17.64
C LEU A 3 -3.07 -10.10 -16.52
N GLY A 4 -3.89 -10.14 -15.46
CA GLY A 4 -4.00 -9.12 -14.40
C GLY A 4 -3.93 -9.66 -12.97
N PHE A 5 -4.12 -8.78 -11.97
CA PHE A 5 -4.19 -9.11 -10.53
C PHE A 5 -3.01 -9.89 -9.93
N ARG A 6 -1.81 -9.70 -10.49
CA ARG A 6 -0.59 -10.37 -10.02
C ARG A 6 -0.03 -9.70 -8.77
N VAL A 7 0.29 -10.48 -7.75
CA VAL A 7 0.94 -10.04 -6.52
C VAL A 7 2.30 -10.75 -6.40
N ARG A 8 3.37 -9.97 -6.24
CA ARG A 8 4.74 -10.45 -6.07
C ARG A 8 5.18 -10.21 -4.63
N ASN A 9 5.33 -11.29 -3.88
CA ASN A 9 5.68 -11.25 -2.45
C ASN A 9 7.19 -11.38 -2.20
N ASP A 10 7.96 -11.61 -3.25
CA ASP A 10 9.39 -11.94 -3.30
C ASP A 10 10.31 -10.72 -3.43
N HIS A 11 9.86 -9.53 -3.00
CA HIS A 11 10.66 -8.31 -3.05
C HIS A 11 11.56 -8.17 -1.81
N THR A 12 12.85 -7.85 -2.04
CA THR A 12 13.80 -7.49 -0.99
C THR A 12 13.44 -6.13 -0.40
N ARG A 13 13.36 -6.06 0.93
CA ARG A 13 13.17 -4.79 1.64
C ARG A 13 14.50 -4.19 2.06
N ALA A 14 14.57 -2.87 2.09
CA ALA A 14 15.70 -2.19 2.70
C ALA A 14 15.76 -2.51 4.20
N ALA A 15 16.97 -2.58 4.75
CA ALA A 15 17.15 -2.77 6.19
C ALA A 15 16.47 -1.62 6.96
N PRO A 16 15.74 -1.90 8.07
CA PRO A 16 15.05 -0.86 8.85
C PRO A 16 15.98 0.27 9.30
N ASP A 17 17.20 -0.06 9.72
CA ASP A 17 18.20 0.91 10.18
C ASP A 17 18.62 1.86 9.05
N LEU A 18 18.72 1.35 7.83
CA LEU A 18 19.02 2.15 6.64
C LEU A 18 17.88 3.14 6.36
N VAL A 19 16.62 2.67 6.43
CA VAL A 19 15.45 3.53 6.26
C VAL A 19 15.42 4.63 7.34
N ALA A 20 15.71 4.28 8.59
CA ALA A 20 15.75 5.22 9.71
C ALA A 20 16.91 6.23 9.62
N ALA A 21 18.04 5.84 9.02
CA ALA A 21 19.13 6.77 8.73
C ALA A 21 18.74 7.75 7.62
N PHE A 22 18.18 7.25 6.51
CA PHE A 22 17.76 8.07 5.38
C PHE A 22 16.57 9.00 5.70
N SER A 23 15.70 8.63 6.64
CA SER A 23 14.57 9.49 7.05
C SER A 23 15.00 10.82 7.68
N LYS A 24 16.28 10.93 8.09
CA LYS A 24 16.86 12.13 8.70
C LYS A 24 17.56 13.04 7.67
N ILE A 25 17.70 12.60 6.43
CA ILE A 25 18.44 13.30 5.38
C ILE A 25 17.44 13.93 4.40
N PRO A 26 17.58 15.23 4.06
CA PRO A 26 16.77 15.85 3.03
C PRO A 26 16.87 15.14 1.67
N ALA A 27 15.74 14.96 1.00
CA ALA A 27 15.67 14.30 -0.32
C ALA A 27 16.56 14.97 -1.39
N ALA A 28 16.82 16.27 -1.29
CA ALA A 28 17.73 17.00 -2.18
C ALA A 28 19.19 16.50 -2.06
N ILE A 29 19.69 16.33 -0.84
CA ILE A 29 21.06 15.83 -0.60
C ILE A 29 21.21 14.39 -1.10
N ILE A 30 20.18 13.56 -0.89
CA ILE A 30 20.15 12.20 -1.42
C ILE A 30 20.20 12.23 -2.96
N SER A 31 19.40 13.09 -3.59
CA SER A 31 19.37 13.27 -5.05
C SER A 31 20.74 13.68 -5.61
N ASP A 32 21.46 14.58 -4.95
CA ASP A 32 22.79 15.01 -5.39
C ASP A 32 23.80 13.86 -5.36
N ASN A 33 23.73 12.98 -4.37
CA ASN A 33 24.55 11.77 -4.28
C ASN A 33 24.15 10.67 -5.29
N LEU A 34 22.94 10.76 -5.85
CA LEU A 34 22.45 9.90 -6.93
C LEU A 34 22.66 10.51 -8.32
N SER A 35 23.63 11.43 -8.46
CA SER A 35 23.91 12.15 -9.72
C SER A 35 22.69 12.89 -10.29
N ARG A 36 21.82 13.39 -9.40
CA ARG A 36 20.55 14.07 -9.75
C ARG A 36 19.64 13.24 -10.65
N MET A 37 19.63 11.91 -10.43
CA MET A 37 18.74 10.99 -11.14
C MET A 37 17.28 11.44 -11.05
N VAL A 38 16.59 11.46 -12.19
CA VAL A 38 15.18 11.84 -12.28
C VAL A 38 14.33 10.83 -11.47
N SER A 39 13.60 11.34 -10.47
CA SER A 39 12.72 10.56 -9.61
C SER A 39 11.25 10.74 -10.02
N ALA A 40 10.32 10.91 -9.09
CA ALA A 40 8.86 10.94 -9.29
C ALA A 40 8.33 12.11 -10.16
N GLY A 41 9.19 13.03 -10.62
CA GLY A 41 8.83 14.19 -11.44
C GLY A 41 8.18 15.34 -10.66
N PRO A 42 8.09 16.54 -11.26
CA PRO A 42 7.64 17.76 -10.57
C PRO A 42 6.13 17.80 -10.28
N LEU A 43 5.34 16.90 -10.88
CA LEU A 43 3.89 16.82 -10.70
C LEU A 43 3.50 16.13 -9.39
N VAL A 44 4.40 15.37 -8.76
CA VAL A 44 4.13 14.69 -7.50
C VAL A 44 4.35 15.66 -6.35
N ARG A 45 3.27 15.93 -5.60
CA ARG A 45 3.27 16.86 -4.47
C ARG A 45 3.08 16.11 -3.16
N PRO A 46 3.77 16.50 -2.07
CA PRO A 46 3.58 15.89 -0.77
C PRO A 46 2.17 16.19 -0.23
N MET A 47 1.46 15.14 0.20
CA MET A 47 0.16 15.23 0.88
C MET A 47 0.22 14.73 2.34
N HIS A 48 1.43 14.48 2.86
CA HIS A 48 1.65 14.15 4.26
C HIS A 48 1.79 15.43 5.11
N ARG A 49 1.82 15.27 6.45
CA ARG A 49 1.97 16.40 7.39
C ARG A 49 3.20 17.23 7.02
N TYR A 50 3.01 18.55 6.91
CA TYR A 50 4.12 19.46 6.63
C TYR A 50 5.24 19.31 7.67
N GLY A 51 6.49 19.24 7.19
CA GLY A 51 7.68 19.06 8.02
C GLY A 51 7.92 17.63 8.52
N ALA A 52 7.03 16.67 8.27
CA ALA A 52 7.26 15.27 8.63
C ALA A 52 7.93 14.52 7.47
N PRO A 53 9.11 13.90 7.64
CA PRO A 53 9.73 13.11 6.58
C PRO A 53 8.93 11.82 6.32
N LEU A 54 8.82 11.45 5.04
CA LEU A 54 8.27 10.16 4.61
C LEU A 54 9.39 9.33 3.97
N ALA A 55 9.78 8.25 4.63
CA ALA A 55 10.79 7.31 4.14
C ALA A 55 10.32 5.87 4.37
N GLY A 56 10.65 4.97 3.44
CA GLY A 56 10.24 3.57 3.52
C GLY A 56 10.68 2.77 2.31
N THR A 57 10.51 1.44 2.39
CA THR A 57 10.69 0.58 1.22
C THR A 57 9.50 0.76 0.27
N ALA A 58 9.76 0.91 -1.02
CA ALA A 58 8.72 1.08 -2.02
C ALA A 58 7.86 -0.19 -2.17
N LEU A 59 6.54 -0.01 -2.16
CA LEU A 59 5.57 -1.00 -2.62
C LEU A 59 5.00 -0.51 -3.95
N THR A 60 5.29 -1.21 -5.03
CA THR A 60 4.86 -0.80 -6.37
C THR A 60 3.51 -1.40 -6.72
N VAL A 61 2.61 -0.55 -7.23
CA VAL A 61 1.28 -0.94 -7.70
C VAL A 61 1.10 -0.39 -9.10
N LYS A 62 0.68 -1.25 -10.03
CA LYS A 62 0.27 -0.86 -11.37
C LYS A 62 -1.21 -1.18 -11.54
N THR A 63 -2.01 -0.18 -11.87
CA THR A 63 -3.45 -0.30 -12.10
C THR A 63 -3.85 0.44 -13.37
N ARG A 64 -5.06 0.18 -13.88
CA ARG A 64 -5.65 0.93 -14.99
C ARG A 64 -6.29 2.22 -14.48
N PRO A 65 -6.43 3.26 -15.32
CA PRO A 65 -7.23 4.44 -14.96
C PRO A 65 -8.65 4.03 -14.55
N GLY A 66 -9.13 4.56 -13.43
CA GLY A 66 -10.45 4.24 -12.88
C GLY A 66 -10.55 2.93 -12.08
N ASP A 67 -9.47 2.14 -11.97
CA ASP A 67 -9.43 0.91 -11.14
C ASP A 67 -8.53 1.13 -9.91
N ASN A 68 -9.09 0.96 -8.72
CA ASN A 68 -8.40 1.10 -7.43
C ASN A 68 -8.22 -0.22 -6.67
N LEU A 69 -8.67 -1.36 -7.20
CA LEU A 69 -8.71 -2.62 -6.44
C LEU A 69 -7.31 -3.02 -5.96
N MET A 70 -6.32 -2.93 -6.85
CA MET A 70 -4.95 -3.29 -6.53
C MET A 70 -4.29 -2.31 -5.55
N ILE A 71 -4.75 -1.06 -5.47
CA ILE A 71 -4.28 -0.08 -4.48
C ILE A 71 -4.76 -0.51 -3.09
N HIS A 72 -6.06 -0.79 -2.95
CA HIS A 72 -6.62 -1.30 -1.70
C HIS A 72 -6.01 -2.64 -1.31
N LYS A 73 -5.82 -3.55 -2.26
CA LYS A 73 -5.16 -4.84 -2.00
C LYS A 73 -3.71 -4.67 -1.52
N ALA A 74 -2.97 -3.72 -2.08
CA ALA A 74 -1.60 -3.46 -1.69
C ALA A 74 -1.52 -2.88 -0.26
N ALA A 75 -2.40 -1.93 0.07
CA ALA A 75 -2.50 -1.34 1.40
C ALA A 75 -2.79 -2.38 2.49
N HIS A 76 -3.66 -3.37 2.19
CA HIS A 76 -4.06 -4.42 3.12
C HIS A 76 -3.25 -5.72 3.01
N SER A 77 -2.19 -5.74 2.21
CA SER A 77 -1.33 -6.92 2.14
C SER A 77 -0.66 -7.16 3.51
N ALA A 78 -0.48 -8.42 3.91
CA ALA A 78 0.01 -8.80 5.24
C ALA A 78 1.37 -8.19 5.63
N LYS A 79 2.12 -7.64 4.66
CA LYS A 79 3.39 -6.92 4.87
C LYS A 79 3.22 -5.40 5.06
N HIS A 80 2.00 -4.87 4.99
CA HIS A 80 1.67 -3.45 5.04
C HIS A 80 0.45 -3.06 5.89
N LEU A 81 -0.54 -3.92 6.12
CA LEU A 81 -1.51 -3.79 7.23
C LEU A 81 -2.38 -5.06 7.29
N ALA A 82 -2.34 -5.79 8.40
CA ALA A 82 -3.32 -6.84 8.69
C ALA A 82 -4.35 -6.27 9.67
N THR A 83 -5.61 -6.11 9.26
CA THR A 83 -6.70 -5.79 10.19
C THR A 83 -7.89 -6.74 10.01
N PRO A 84 -8.48 -7.24 11.12
CA PRO A 84 -9.69 -8.08 11.11
C PRO A 84 -10.90 -7.46 10.39
N PHE A 85 -10.92 -6.13 10.26
CA PHE A 85 -12.00 -5.34 9.68
C PHE A 85 -12.30 -5.68 8.21
N MET A 86 -11.30 -6.10 7.42
CA MET A 86 -11.55 -6.51 6.03
C MET A 86 -11.95 -7.98 5.89
N GLY A 87 -11.63 -8.82 6.89
CA GLY A 87 -12.28 -10.12 7.06
C GLY A 87 -13.79 -9.94 7.22
N TRP A 88 -14.20 -8.94 7.99
CA TRP A 88 -15.61 -8.56 8.16
C TRP A 88 -16.23 -7.98 6.86
N LEU A 89 -15.55 -7.09 6.13
CA LEU A 89 -16.08 -6.56 4.84
C LEU A 89 -16.18 -7.60 3.73
N HIS A 90 -15.33 -8.62 3.69
CA HIS A 90 -15.46 -9.75 2.76
C HIS A 90 -16.52 -10.76 3.23
N PHE A 91 -16.77 -10.84 4.54
CA PHE A 91 -17.86 -11.62 5.11
C PHE A 91 -19.19 -10.86 5.01
N GLN A 92 -19.20 -9.53 4.86
CA GLN A 92 -20.42 -8.70 4.84
C GLN A 92 -21.44 -9.17 3.81
N PRO A 93 -21.10 -9.46 2.54
CA PRO A 93 -22.08 -9.94 1.57
C PRO A 93 -22.64 -11.33 1.93
N ILE A 94 -21.83 -12.17 2.59
CA ILE A 94 -22.23 -13.50 3.04
C ILE A 94 -23.10 -13.39 4.31
N TYR A 95 -22.73 -12.53 5.25
CA TYR A 95 -23.46 -12.25 6.47
C TYR A 95 -24.81 -11.58 6.18
N ASP A 96 -24.83 -10.57 5.31
CA ASP A 96 -26.05 -9.93 4.83
C ASP A 96 -26.93 -10.93 4.06
N TRP A 97 -26.33 -11.87 3.31
CA TRP A 97 -27.07 -12.95 2.67
C TRP A 97 -27.64 -13.96 3.67
N ILE A 98 -26.87 -14.38 4.68
CA ILE A 98 -27.31 -15.30 5.75
C ILE A 98 -28.43 -14.65 6.57
N ILE A 99 -28.29 -13.39 7.00
CA ILE A 99 -29.35 -12.66 7.71
C ILE A 99 -30.64 -12.58 6.89
N ARG A 100 -30.51 -12.40 5.57
CA ARG A 100 -31.69 -12.31 4.68
C ARG A 100 -32.33 -13.65 4.38
N THR A 101 -31.58 -14.75 4.45
CA THR A 101 -32.03 -16.07 3.96
C THR A 101 -32.36 -17.03 5.11
N ASP A 102 -31.55 -17.02 6.18
CA ASP A 102 -31.71 -17.85 7.38
C ASP A 102 -31.28 -17.05 8.63
N PRO A 103 -32.13 -16.12 9.12
CA PRO A 103 -31.82 -15.26 10.27
C PRO A 103 -31.64 -16.03 11.59
N ASP A 104 -32.19 -17.25 11.70
CA ASP A 104 -32.13 -18.06 12.93
C ASP A 104 -30.76 -18.68 13.19
N LEU A 105 -29.85 -18.66 12.21
CA LEU A 105 -28.48 -19.18 12.35
C LEU A 105 -27.53 -18.23 13.10
N VAL A 106 -27.97 -17.00 13.39
CA VAL A 106 -27.13 -15.92 13.94
C VAL A 106 -27.52 -15.54 15.38
N ASN A 107 -28.47 -16.27 15.99
CA ASN A 107 -28.90 -16.12 17.39
C ASN A 107 -28.37 -17.25 18.28
#